data_AF-A0A2H1WCS0-F1
#
_entry.id   AF-A0A2H1WCS0-F1
#
_cell.length_a   1.000
_cell.length_b   1.000
_cell.length_c   1.000
_cell.angle_alpha   90.00
_cell.angle_beta   90.00
_cell.angle_gamma   90.00
#
_symmetry.space_group_name_H-M   'P 1'
#
loop_
_entity.id
_entity.type
_entity.pdbx_description
1 polymer ?
#
loop_
_entity_poly.entity_id
_entity_poly.type
_entity_poly.pdbx_seq_one_letter_code
_entity_poly.pdbx_strand_id
1 'polypeptide(L)' 'MSIARYEMLTHKKQRPNPKRYQLLSQSKAFLKDGLSNLDYKVKQVINYHLYTHILANIDEHS' A
#
# COMPACT_ATOMS: atom_id res chain seq x y z
N MET A 1 -6.76 -11.29 30.23
CA MET A 1 -7.13 -11.98 28.97
C MET A 1 -6.82 -11.03 27.81
N SER A 2 -5.96 -11.41 26.87
CA SER A 2 -5.54 -10.54 25.75
C SER A 2 -6.14 -11.08 24.45
N ILE A 3 -7.06 -10.31 23.85
CA ILE A 3 -7.93 -10.75 22.73
C ILE A 3 -7.44 -10.22 21.36
N ALA A 4 -6.45 -9.32 21.33
CA ALA A 4 -5.99 -8.62 20.12
C ALA A 4 -4.50 -8.89 19.82
N ARG A 5 -4.10 -10.17 19.76
CA ARG A 5 -2.74 -10.55 19.36
C ARG A 5 -2.73 -10.91 17.88
N TYR A 6 -1.87 -10.24 17.12
CA TYR A 6 -1.64 -10.51 15.70
C TYR A 6 -0.23 -11.07 15.53
N GLU A 7 -0.09 -12.04 14.63
CA GLU A 7 1.21 -12.60 14.24
C GLU A 7 1.47 -12.24 12.78
N MET A 8 2.62 -11.61 12.52
CA MET A 8 3.04 -11.31 11.16
C MET A 8 3.73 -12.52 10.55
N LEU A 9 3.39 -12.84 9.30
CA LEU A 9 4.13 -13.84 8.52
C LEU A 9 5.61 -13.43 8.43
N THR A 10 6.50 -14.41 8.55
CA THR A 10 7.95 -14.20 8.52
C THR A 10 8.39 -13.64 7.17
N HIS A 11 9.08 -12.49 7.20
CA HIS A 11 9.66 -11.87 6.01
C HIS A 11 11.02 -11.25 6.36
N LYS A 12 11.87 -11.04 5.33
CA LYS A 12 13.18 -10.41 5.50
C LYS A 12 12.99 -8.96 5.95
N LYS A 13 13.56 -8.60 7.11
CA LYS A 13 13.53 -7.21 7.60
C LYS A 13 14.22 -6.29 6.58
N GLN A 14 13.49 -5.28 6.12
CA GLN A 14 14.04 -4.22 5.28
C GLN A 14 14.85 -3.22 6.11
N ARG A 15 15.81 -2.53 5.46
CA ARG A 15 16.59 -1.48 6.12
C ARG A 15 15.68 -0.29 6.47
N PRO A 16 15.78 0.28 7.68
CA PRO A 16 15.00 1.46 8.04
C PRO A 16 15.29 2.65 7.10
N ASN A 17 14.26 3.46 6.81
CA ASN A 17 14.41 4.63 5.97
C ASN A 17 15.21 5.73 6.71
N PRO A 18 16.38 6.16 6.21
CA PRO A 18 17.21 7.18 6.86
C PRO A 18 16.53 8.56 6.92
N LYS A 19 15.56 8.84 6.04
CA LYS A 19 14.85 10.12 5.95
C LYS A 19 13.50 10.12 6.67
N ARG A 20 13.23 9.15 7.55
CA ARG A 20 11.92 8.97 8.21
C ARG A 20 11.35 10.26 8.81
N TYR A 21 12.12 10.97 9.65
CA TYR A 21 11.64 12.17 10.33
C TYR A 21 11.35 13.33 9.37
N GLN A 22 12.18 13.48 8.35
CA GLN A 22 11.96 14.49 7.30
C GLN A 22 10.66 14.22 6.54
N LEU A 23 10.38 12.97 6.18
CA LEU A 23 9.13 12.60 5.49
C LEU A 23 7.90 12.76 6.39
N LEU A 24 8.00 12.37 7.67
CA LEU A 24 6.89 12.53 8.63
C LEU A 24 6.54 14.01 8.87
N SER A 25 7.52 14.91 8.79
CA SER A 25 7.25 16.36 8.88
C SER A 25 6.48 16.94 7.68
N GLN A 26 6.45 16.23 6.54
CA GLN A 26 5.73 16.64 5.33
C GLN A 26 4.27 16.17 5.32
N SER A 27 3.66 15.99 6.49
CA SER A 27 2.33 15.42 6.66
C SER A 27 1.25 16.11 5.81
N LYS A 28 1.39 17.37 5.41
CA LYS A 28 0.42 18.07 4.54
C LYS A 28 0.25 17.47 3.13
N ALA A 29 1.11 16.54 2.71
CA ALA A 29 0.99 15.86 1.42
C ALA A 29 -0.34 15.10 1.25
N PHE A 30 -0.94 14.57 2.33
CA PHE A 30 -2.21 13.83 2.26
C PHE A 30 -3.38 14.67 1.74
N LEU A 31 -3.31 16.00 1.82
CA LEU A 31 -4.35 16.90 1.30
C LEU A 31 -4.33 17.01 -0.23
N LYS A 32 -3.18 16.71 -0.85
CA LYS A 32 -2.95 16.85 -2.29
C LYS A 32 -2.82 15.50 -2.99
N ASP A 33 -2.40 14.48 -2.26
CA ASP A 33 -2.05 13.16 -2.78
C ASP A 33 -2.82 12.07 -2.02
N GLY A 34 -3.57 11.25 -2.75
CA GLY A 34 -4.50 10.26 -2.20
C GLY A 34 -5.49 9.73 -3.26
N LEU A 35 -6.75 9.52 -2.87
CA LEU A 35 -7.76 8.98 -3.79
C LEU A 35 -8.13 9.94 -4.92
N SER A 36 -7.98 11.25 -4.72
CA SER A 36 -8.38 12.27 -5.69
C SER A 36 -7.51 12.31 -6.95
N ASN A 37 -6.28 11.80 -6.87
CA ASN A 37 -5.29 11.78 -7.94
C ASN A 37 -4.73 10.37 -8.18
N LEU A 38 -5.38 9.32 -7.67
CA LEU A 38 -4.99 7.93 -7.88
C LEU A 38 -5.28 7.53 -9.33
N ASP A 39 -4.22 7.33 -10.12
CA ASP A 39 -4.30 6.82 -11.48
C ASP A 39 -3.77 5.37 -11.55
N TYR A 40 -4.55 4.48 -12.15
CA TYR A 40 -4.19 3.08 -12.33
C TYR A 40 -5.04 2.44 -13.42
N LYS A 41 -4.48 1.41 -14.06
CA LYS A 41 -5.18 0.62 -15.08
C LYS A 41 -5.36 -0.82 -14.62
N VAL A 42 -6.62 -1.26 -14.49
CA VAL A 42 -6.92 -2.66 -14.20
C VAL A 42 -6.53 -3.52 -15.41
N LYS A 43 -5.59 -4.44 -15.20
CA LYS A 43 -5.11 -5.40 -16.21
C LYS A 43 -5.97 -6.67 -16.21
N GLN A 44 -6.37 -7.15 -15.05
CA GLN A 44 -7.13 -8.39 -14.93
C GLN A 44 -7.97 -8.42 -13.65
N VAL A 45 -9.16 -9.03 -13.74
CA VAL A 45 -10.01 -9.35 -12.59
C VAL A 45 -10.35 -10.84 -12.63
N ILE A 46 -10.10 -11.56 -11.54
CA ILE A 46 -10.42 -12.99 -11.40
C ILE A 46 -11.20 -13.20 -10.11
N ASN A 47 -12.37 -13.83 -10.21
CA ASN A 47 -13.16 -14.22 -9.05
C ASN A 47 -12.82 -15.67 -8.67
N TYR A 48 -12.03 -15.84 -7.62
CA TYR A 48 -11.84 -17.15 -6.99
C TYR A 48 -12.91 -17.39 -5.93
N HIS A 49 -13.08 -18.65 -5.54
CA HIS A 49 -14.08 -19.04 -4.54
C HIS A 49 -13.91 -18.33 -3.18
N LEU A 50 -12.70 -17.90 -2.84
CA LEU A 50 -12.38 -17.31 -1.53
C LEU A 50 -11.98 -15.84 -1.59
N TYR A 51 -11.73 -15.29 -2.78
CA TYR A 51 -11.30 -13.89 -2.95
C TYR A 51 -11.41 -13.45 -4.41
N THR A 52 -11.46 -12.14 -4.62
CA THR A 52 -11.31 -11.53 -5.95
C THR A 52 -9.90 -11.00 -6.11
N HIS A 53 -9.20 -11.46 -7.14
CA HIS A 53 -7.89 -10.99 -7.51
C HIS A 53 -8.01 -9.85 -8.53
N ILE A 54 -7.53 -8.65 -8.16
CA ILE A 54 -7.47 -7.49 -9.04
C ILE A 54 -6.00 -7.19 -9.32
N LEU A 55 -5.58 -7.40 -10.57
CA LEU A 55 -4.25 -7.04 -11.04
C LEU A 55 -4.31 -5.66 -11.70
N ALA A 56 -3.56 -4.70 -11.17
CA ALA A 56 -3.53 -3.32 -11.65
C ALA A 56 -2.11 -2.87 -12.00
N ASN A 57 -2.00 -2.01 -13.02
CA ASN A 57 -0.81 -1.23 -13.31
C ASN A 57 -0.90 0.12 -12.60
N ILE A 58 0.12 0.45 -11.81
CA ILE A 58 0.22 1.70 -11.04
C ILE A 58 1.38 2.58 -11.51
N ASP A 59 2.17 2.14 -12.49
CA ASP A 59 3.42 2.82 -12.91
C ASP A 59 3.32 3.49 -14.29
N GLU A 60 2.29 3.18 -15.11
CA GLU A 60 2.19 3.67 -16.49
C GLU A 60 1.65 5.11 -16.57
N HIS A 61 2.56 6.08 -16.39
CA HIS A 61 2.50 7.34 -17.12
C HIS A 61 3.34 7.20 -18.40
N SER A 62 2.69 7.19 -19.57
CA SER A 62 3.33 7.57 -20.85
C SER A 62 3.08 9.04 -21.12
#